data_AF-A0AA97LSA5-F1
#
_entry.id   AF-A0AA97LSA5-F1
#
_cell.length_a   1.000
_cell.length_b   1.000
_cell.length_c   1.000
_cell.angle_alpha   90.00
_cell.angle_beta   90.00
_cell.angle_gamma   90.00
#
_symmetry.space_group_name_H-M   'P 1'
#
loop_
_entity.id
_entity.type
_entity.pdbx_description
1 polymer ?
#
loop_
_entity_poly.entity_id
_entity_poly.type
_entity_poly.pdbx_seq_one_letter_code
_entity_poly.pdbx_strand_id
1 'polypeptide(L)'
;MVLIFLDMREYNMKKIILLVMITLCFSQISYGENSYDKIYSFTIDGVITDAAASFIEANISKAEKDNVPVLMYIDTPGVFLNLQEK
;
A
#
# COMPACT_ATOMS: atom_id res chain seq x y z
N MET A 1 39.46 -8.58 -43.72
CA MET A 1 39.29 -7.83 -42.45
C MET A 1 37.86 -7.27 -42.26
N VAL A 2 37.19 -6.78 -43.32
CA VAL A 2 35.82 -6.23 -43.24
C VAL A 2 34.74 -7.28 -42.92
N LEU A 3 34.87 -8.52 -43.42
CA LEU A 3 33.93 -9.62 -43.12
C LEU A 3 33.93 -10.04 -41.64
N ILE A 4 35.10 -10.11 -40.99
CA ILE A 4 35.23 -10.46 -39.56
C ILE A 4 34.60 -9.38 -38.69
N PHE A 5 34.68 -8.11 -39.11
CA PHE A 5 34.11 -6.97 -38.39
C PHE A 5 32.57 -6.90 -38.47
N LEU A 6 31.99 -7.36 -39.59
CA LEU A 6 30.55 -7.48 -39.75
C LEU A 6 29.99 -8.65 -38.92
N ASP A 7 30.67 -9.79 -38.94
CA ASP A 7 30.29 -11.01 -38.21
C ASP A 7 30.33 -10.79 -36.68
N MET A 8 31.35 -10.09 -36.18
CA MET A 8 31.48 -9.69 -34.77
C MET A 8 30.36 -8.73 -34.30
N ARG A 9 29.84 -7.86 -35.17
CA ARG A 9 28.71 -6.96 -34.83
C ARG A 9 27.41 -7.73 -34.73
N GLU A 10 27.16 -8.65 -35.64
CA GLU A 10 25.95 -9.48 -35.63
C GLU A 10 25.91 -10.41 -34.41
N TYR A 11 27.06 -10.97 -34.03
CA TYR A 11 27.20 -11.81 -32.84
C TYR A 11 26.89 -11.06 -31.54
N ASN A 12 27.30 -9.79 -31.45
CA ASN A 12 26.99 -8.94 -30.29
C ASN A 12 25.52 -8.52 -30.24
N MET A 13 24.88 -8.27 -31.39
CA MET A 13 23.45 -7.96 -31.45
C MET A 13 22.58 -9.13 -30.96
N LYS A 14 22.93 -10.37 -31.32
CA LYS A 14 22.22 -11.58 -30.84
C LYS A 14 22.29 -11.71 -29.31
N LYS A 15 23.45 -11.39 -28.71
CA LYS A 15 23.62 -11.39 -27.24
C LYS A 15 22.80 -10.30 -26.56
N ILE A 16 22.72 -9.11 -27.14
CA ILE A 16 21.92 -8.00 -26.61
C ILE A 16 20.43 -8.36 -26.65
N ILE A 17 19.95 -8.94 -27.75
CA ILE A 17 18.56 -9.38 -27.89
C ILE A 17 18.23 -10.45 -26.85
N LEU A 18 19.13 -11.42 -26.65
CA LEU A 18 18.97 -12.46 -25.63
C LEU A 18 18.93 -11.87 -24.22
N LEU A 19 19.80 -10.90 -23.92
CA LEU A 19 19.83 -10.20 -22.63
C LEU A 19 18.52 -9.47 -22.36
N VAL A 20 17.98 -8.77 -23.37
CA VAL A 20 16.70 -8.05 -23.28
C VAL A 20 15.52 -9.00 -23.10
N MET A 21 15.51 -10.15 -23.78
CA MET A 21 14.46 -11.16 -23.59
C MET A 21 14.47 -11.74 -22.17
N ILE A 22 15.66 -12.00 -21.61
CA ILE A 22 15.79 -12.50 -20.23
C ILE A 22 15.28 -11.46 -19.24
N THR A 23 15.70 -10.19 -19.36
CA THR A 23 15.26 -9.14 -18.42
C THR A 23 13.76 -8.87 -18.46
N LEU A 24 13.11 -8.98 -19.63
CA LEU A 24 11.66 -8.84 -19.77
C LEU A 24 10.90 -10.03 -19.16
N CYS A 25 11.41 -11.26 -19.27
CA CYS A 25 10.78 -12.43 -18.66
C CYS A 25 10.82 -12.40 -17.12
N PHE A 26 11.84 -11.75 -16.54
CA PHE A 26 11.99 -11.63 -15.08
C PHE A 26 11.45 -10.30 -14.50
N SER A 27 10.94 -9.37 -15.33
CA SER A 27 10.43 -8.09 -14.86
C SER A 27 8.99 -8.15 -14.34
N GLN A 28 8.54 -9.30 -13.82
CA GLN A 28 7.29 -9.35 -13.06
C GLN A 28 7.49 -8.61 -11.73
N ILE A 29 7.45 -7.28 -11.80
CA ILE A 29 7.24 -6.42 -10.65
C ILE A 29 5.79 -6.66 -10.24
N SER A 30 5.57 -7.72 -9.48
CA SER A 30 4.28 -8.02 -8.89
C SER A 30 4.03 -6.98 -7.80
N TYR A 31 3.34 -5.90 -8.17
CA TYR A 31 2.66 -5.05 -7.19
C TYR A 31 1.57 -5.92 -6.58
N GLY A 32 1.89 -6.59 -5.47
CA GLY A 32 0.89 -7.26 -4.66
C GLY A 32 -0.02 -6.18 -4.10
N GLU A 33 -1.23 -6.07 -4.64
CA GLU A 33 -2.29 -5.34 -3.94
C GLU A 33 -2.44 -5.99 -2.57
N ASN A 34 -2.24 -5.21 -1.50
CA ASN A 34 -2.61 -5.63 -0.15
C ASN A 34 -4.14 -5.75 -0.11
N SER A 35 -4.65 -6.91 -0.55
CA SER A 35 -6.06 -7.25 -0.43
C SER A 35 -6.32 -7.62 1.02
N TYR A 36 -7.05 -6.76 1.73
CA TYR A 36 -7.54 -7.05 3.06
C TYR A 36 -8.86 -7.81 2.98
N ASP A 37 -8.91 -8.99 3.57
CA ASP A 37 -10.11 -9.86 3.56
C ASP A 37 -11.22 -9.33 4.50
N LYS A 38 -10.85 -8.42 5.42
CA LYS A 38 -11.76 -7.79 6.39
C LYS A 38 -11.36 -6.34 6.65
N ILE A 39 -12.35 -5.49 6.86
CA ILE A 39 -12.20 -4.08 7.23
C ILE A 39 -13.09 -3.84 8.45
N TYR A 40 -12.58 -3.13 9.46
CA TYR A 40 -13.42 -2.69 10.58
C TYR A 40 -14.04 -1.34 10.24
N SER A 41 -15.36 -1.23 10.39
CA SER A 41 -16.07 0.04 10.14
C SER A 41 -16.93 0.42 11.33
N PHE A 42 -16.93 1.71 11.66
CA PHE A 42 -17.79 2.29 12.68
C PHE A 42 -18.09 3.76 12.39
N THR A 43 -19.21 4.22 12.94
CA THR A 43 -19.69 5.59 12.78
C THR A 43 -19.66 6.31 14.12
N ILE A 44 -19.24 7.57 14.11
CA ILE A 44 -19.28 8.48 15.24
C ILE A 44 -20.27 9.59 14.89
N ASP A 45 -21.42 9.55 15.53
CA ASP A 45 -22.48 10.54 15.37
C ASP A 45 -22.57 11.41 16.63
N GLY A 46 -22.54 12.74 16.46
CA GLY A 46 -22.69 13.70 17.56
C GLY A 46 -21.36 14.20 18.13
N VAL A 47 -21.37 14.69 19.37
CA VAL A 47 -20.20 15.38 19.95
C VAL A 47 -19.14 14.37 20.41
N ILE A 48 -17.87 14.62 20.07
CA ILE A 48 -16.75 13.80 20.55
C ILE A 48 -16.52 14.10 22.03
N THR A 49 -16.77 13.09 22.87
CA THR A 49 -16.56 13.09 24.33
C THR A 49 -15.45 12.09 24.72
N ASP A 50 -15.00 12.10 25.96
CA ASP A 50 -14.00 11.14 26.49
C ASP A 50 -14.42 9.66 26.30
N ALA A 51 -15.72 9.39 26.39
CA ALA A 51 -16.26 8.06 26.11
C ALA A 51 -16.14 7.68 24.62
N ALA A 52 -16.37 8.64 23.72
CA ALA A 52 -16.18 8.45 22.29
C ALA A 52 -14.69 8.24 21.95
N ALA A 53 -13.78 9.01 22.57
CA ALA A 53 -12.35 8.84 22.40
C ALA A 53 -11.88 7.44 22.84
N SER A 54 -12.32 6.99 24.02
CA SER A 54 -12.00 5.64 24.52
C SER A 54 -12.53 4.54 23.58
N PHE A 55 -13.73 4.74 23.03
CA PHE A 55 -14.31 3.83 22.05
C PHE A 55 -13.49 3.79 20.74
N ILE A 56 -13.05 4.94 20.24
CA ILE A 56 -12.21 5.05 19.05
C ILE A 56 -10.88 4.33 19.27
N GLU A 57 -10.19 4.60 20.37
CA GLU A 57 -8.92 3.98 20.72
C GLU A 57 -9.03 2.45 20.81
N ALA A 58 -10.08 1.94 21.46
CA ALA A 58 -10.29 0.50 21.57
C ALA A 58 -10.49 -0.16 20.21
N ASN A 59 -11.20 0.48 19.28
CA ASN A 59 -11.40 -0.05 17.93
C ASN A 59 -10.14 0.05 17.07
N ILE A 60 -9.36 1.12 17.19
CA ILE A 60 -8.06 1.27 16.51
C ILE A 60 -7.09 0.19 17.02
N SER A 61 -6.95 0.04 18.33
CA SER A 61 -6.06 -0.97 18.92
C SER A 61 -6.42 -2.40 18.48
N LYS A 62 -7.73 -2.69 18.37
CA LYS A 62 -8.22 -3.97 17.86
C LYS A 62 -7.87 -4.16 16.37
N ALA A 63 -7.95 -3.12 15.56
CA ALA A 63 -7.62 -3.18 14.14
C ALA A 63 -6.11 -3.33 13.90
N GLU A 64 -5.29 -2.63 14.69
CA GLU A 64 -3.83 -2.75 14.68
C GLU A 64 -3.39 -4.17 15.00
N LYS A 65 -3.96 -4.78 16.06
CA LYS A 65 -3.68 -6.16 16.44
C LYS A 65 -4.01 -7.16 15.33
N ASP A 66 -5.04 -6.86 14.55
CA ASP A 66 -5.51 -7.71 13.46
C ASP A 66 -4.87 -7.36 12.11
N ASN A 67 -3.99 -6.34 12.06
CA ASN A 67 -3.36 -5.82 10.85
C ASN A 67 -4.36 -5.46 9.74
N VAL A 68 -5.52 -4.89 10.10
CA VAL A 68 -6.59 -4.55 9.15
C VAL A 68 -6.93 -3.07 9.14
N PRO A 69 -7.34 -2.51 7.99
CA PRO A 69 -7.72 -1.11 7.90
C PRO A 69 -9.01 -0.83 8.67
N VAL A 70 -9.13 0.42 9.11
CA VAL A 70 -10.32 0.96 9.77
C VAL A 70 -10.96 2.00 8.85
N LEU A 71 -12.27 1.88 8.66
CA LEU A 71 -13.10 2.88 7.99
C LEU A 71 -13.96 3.58 9.05
N MET A 72 -13.64 4.83 9.35
CA MET A 72 -14.33 5.64 10.33
C MET A 72 -15.21 6.67 9.64
N TYR A 73 -16.52 6.63 9.89
CA TYR A 73 -17.45 7.67 9.47
C TYR A 73 -17.64 8.67 10.62
N ILE A 74 -17.44 9.96 10.36
CA ILE A 74 -17.47 11.00 11.38
C ILE A 74 -18.53 12.03 10.97
N ASP A 75 -19.66 12.05 11.67
CA ASP A 75 -20.67 13.10 11.56
C ASP A 75 -20.80 13.80 12.92
N THR A 76 -19.90 14.74 13.15
CA THR A 76 -19.76 15.41 14.44
C THR A 76 -19.89 16.92 14.26
N PRO A 77 -20.73 17.63 15.04
CA PRO A 77 -20.86 19.08 14.97
C PRO A 77 -19.64 19.83 15.54
N GLY A 78 -18.68 19.12 16.13
CA GLY A 78 -17.44 19.67 16.69
C GLY A 78 -16.83 18.79 17.79
N VAL A 79 -15.68 19.23 18.30
CA VAL A 79 -14.92 18.55 19.37
C VAL A 79 -15.21 19.22 20.72
N PHE A 80 -15.44 18.43 21.77
CA PHE A 80 -15.46 18.94 23.13
C PHE A 80 -14.01 19.23 23.57
N LEU A 81 -13.66 20.51 23.79
CA LEU A 81 -12.29 21.01 23.95
C LEU A 81 -11.51 20.43 25.15
N ASN A 82 -12.17 19.70 26.05
CA ASN A 82 -11.52 19.03 27.19
C ASN A 82 -10.69 17.79 26.79
N LEU A 83 -10.75 17.36 25.53
CA LEU A 83 -9.95 16.26 24.98
C LEU A 83 -8.52 16.65 24.57
N GLN A 84 -8.17 17.95 24.58
CA GLN A 84 -6.83 18.42 24.20
C GLN A 84 -5.88 18.66 25.38
N GLU A 85 -6.33 18.51 26.63
CA GLU A 85 -5.48 18.62 27.82
C GLU A 85 -5.24 17.25 28.45
N LYS A 86 -4.39 16.44 27.81
CA LYS A 86 -3.60 15.41 28.51
C LYS A 86 -2.38 14.96 27.72
#